data_AF-A0A966WD15-F1
#
_entry.id   AF-A0A966WD15-F1
#
_cell.length_a   1.000
_cell.length_b   1.000
_cell.length_c   1.000
_cell.angle_alpha   90.00
_cell.angle_beta   90.00
_cell.angle_gamma   90.00
#
_symmetry.space_group_name_H-M   'P 1'
#
loop_
_entity.id
_entity.type
_entity.pdbx_description
1 polymer ?
#
loop_
_entity_poly.entity_id
_entity_poly.type
_entity_poly.pdbx_seq_one_letter_code
_entity_poly.pdbx_strand_id
1 'polypeptide(L)'
;MTYIDFYFNVENKLNKIHEILEKEIFRKRKIFIAVNDLNGAEALSDFLYTASITSFLPHMIGHHEEKAPIHIGWDYKSVSDDFMINLKSDISPSFSRYLRLIE
;
A
#
# COMPACT_ATOMS: atom_id res chain seq x y z
N MET A 1 0.99 11.91 15.83
CA MET A 1 1.11 10.52 16.34
C MET A 1 0.60 9.60 15.24
N THR A 2 1.41 8.65 14.78
CA THR A 2 0.99 7.65 13.78
C THR A 2 0.18 6.55 14.45
N TYR A 3 -0.98 6.22 13.90
CA TYR A 3 -1.79 5.08 14.36
C TYR A 3 -1.31 3.80 13.67
N ILE A 4 -1.03 2.74 14.42
CA ILE A 4 -0.45 1.50 13.87
C ILE A 4 -1.43 0.36 14.09
N ASP A 5 -1.82 -0.31 13.01
CA ASP A 5 -2.53 -1.60 13.07
C ASP A 5 -1.58 -2.71 12.66
N PHE A 6 -1.54 -3.78 13.46
CA PHE A 6 -0.73 -4.95 13.20
C PHE A 6 -1.63 -6.17 12.96
N TYR A 7 -1.52 -6.78 11.78
CA TYR A 7 -2.24 -7.98 11.38
C TYR A 7 -1.32 -9.20 11.47
N PHE A 8 -1.55 -10.04 12.46
CA PHE A 8 -0.82 -11.30 12.65
C PHE A 8 -1.64 -12.50 12.21
N ASN A 9 -0.96 -13.62 11.93
CA ASN A 9 -1.58 -14.89 11.53
C ASN A 9 -2.51 -14.76 10.30
N VAL A 10 -2.14 -13.92 9.34
CA VAL A 10 -2.87 -13.74 8.09
C VAL A 10 -2.53 -14.87 7.13
N GLU A 11 -3.52 -15.69 6.77
CA GLU A 11 -3.33 -16.83 5.84
C GLU A 11 -2.83 -16.38 4.46
N ASN A 12 -3.42 -15.31 3.92
CA ASN A 12 -3.03 -14.73 2.64
C ASN A 12 -2.94 -13.20 2.75
N LYS A 13 -1.69 -12.70 2.78
CA LYS A 13 -1.41 -11.26 2.90
C LYS A 13 -2.01 -10.45 1.75
N LEU A 14 -1.92 -10.94 0.51
CA LEU A 14 -2.42 -10.24 -0.67
C LEU A 14 -3.94 -10.04 -0.60
N ASN A 15 -4.69 -11.07 -0.23
CA ASN A 15 -6.14 -10.97 -0.02
C ASN A 15 -6.49 -9.97 1.09
N LYS A 16 -5.71 -9.95 2.17
CA LYS A 16 -5.93 -9.00 3.27
C LYS A 16 -5.68 -7.56 2.85
N ILE A 17 -4.63 -7.31 2.08
CA ILE A 17 -4.32 -5.99 1.51
C ILE A 17 -5.45 -5.54 0.59
N HIS A 18 -5.95 -6.42 -0.28
CA HIS A 18 -7.09 -6.10 -1.15
C HIS A 18 -8.32 -5.67 -0.32
N GLU A 19 -8.70 -6.44 0.70
CA GLU A 19 -9.82 -6.11 1.59
C GLU A 19 -9.66 -4.73 2.28
N ILE A 20 -8.43 -4.41 2.70
CA ILE A 20 -8.10 -3.13 3.32
C ILE A 20 -8.24 -2.00 2.29
N LEU A 21 -7.63 -2.17 1.11
CA LEU A 21 -7.65 -1.15 0.06
C LEU A 21 -9.07 -0.86 -0.40
N GLU A 22 -9.92 -1.87 -0.56
CA GLU A 22 -11.34 -1.69 -0.91
C GLU A 22 -12.09 -0.80 0.09
N LYS A 23 -11.75 -0.87 1.38
CA LYS A 23 -12.37 -0.02 2.41
C LYS A 23 -11.79 1.39 2.43
N GLU A 24 -10.49 1.52 2.21
CA GLU A 24 -9.77 2.77 2.40
C GLU A 24 -9.77 3.66 1.15
N ILE A 25 -9.92 3.09 -0.05
CA ILE A 25 -9.93 3.82 -1.32
C ILE A 25 -11.04 4.88 -1.39
N PHE A 26 -12.21 4.59 -0.81
CA PHE A 26 -13.36 5.52 -0.77
C PHE A 26 -13.13 6.72 0.16
N ARG A 27 -12.13 6.67 1.04
CA ARG A 27 -11.81 7.75 1.98
C ARG A 27 -10.93 8.84 1.37
N LYS A 28 -10.61 8.75 0.07
CA LYS A 28 -9.76 9.69 -0.68
C LYS A 28 -8.38 9.91 -0.04
N ARG A 29 -7.89 8.91 0.70
CA ARG A 29 -6.52 8.91 1.24
C ARG A 29 -5.56 8.48 0.14
N LYS A 30 -4.40 9.11 0.09
CA LYS A 30 -3.28 8.58 -0.70
C LYS A 30 -2.57 7.49 0.09
N ILE A 31 -2.41 6.34 -0.55
CA ILE A 31 -1.92 5.11 0.07
C ILE A 31 -0.59 4.74 -0.55
N PHE A 32 0.43 4.60 0.28
CA PHE A 32 1.71 4.04 -0.10
C PHE A 32 1.82 2.59 0.36
N ILE A 33 2.16 1.67 -0.55
CA ILE A 33 2.42 0.27 -0.26
C ILE A 33 3.92 0.01 -0.46
N ALA A 34 4.62 -0.25 0.64
CA ALA A 34 6.04 -0.54 0.64
C ALA A 34 6.30 -2.02 0.36
N VAL A 35 7.04 -2.33 -0.70
CA VAL A 35 7.45 -3.68 -1.10
C VAL A 35 8.97 -3.82 -1.13
N ASN A 36 9.49 -5.05 -1.22
CA ASN A 36 10.93 -5.28 -1.12
C ASN A 36 11.70 -4.79 -2.36
N ASP A 37 11.13 -4.95 -3.55
CA ASP A 37 11.77 -4.68 -4.84
C ASP A 37 10.73 -4.43 -5.95
N LEU A 38 11.23 -4.21 -7.18
CA LEU A 38 10.40 -4.05 -8.38
C LEU A 38 9.55 -5.29 -8.68
N ASN A 39 10.10 -6.50 -8.52
CA ASN A 39 9.37 -7.74 -8.78
C ASN A 39 8.14 -7.86 -7.87
N GLY A 40 8.29 -7.53 -6.59
CA GLY A 40 7.19 -7.49 -5.64
C GLY A 40 6.16 -6.40 -5.97
N ALA A 41 6.60 -5.26 -6.54
CA ALA A 41 5.69 -4.21 -6.97
C ALA A 41 4.84 -4.64 -8.17
N GLU A 42 5.45 -5.26 -9.17
CA GLU A 42 4.78 -5.77 -10.37
C GLU A 42 3.80 -6.89 -10.01
N ALA A 43 4.23 -7.85 -9.18
CA ALA A 43 3.37 -8.94 -8.71
C ALA A 43 2.14 -8.42 -7.93
N LEU A 44 2.33 -7.41 -7.08
CA LEU A 44 1.22 -6.79 -6.36
C LEU A 44 0.29 -6.03 -7.32
N SER A 45 0.85 -5.29 -8.27
CA SER A 45 0.09 -4.55 -9.29
C SER A 45 -0.83 -5.48 -10.08
N ASP A 46 -0.28 -6.57 -10.60
CA ASP A 46 -1.04 -7.58 -11.34
C ASP A 46 -2.13 -8.23 -10.48
N PHE A 47 -1.81 -8.55 -9.22
CA PHE A 47 -2.79 -9.07 -8.27
C PHE A 47 -3.93 -8.07 -8.04
N LEU A 48 -3.67 -6.78 -7.80
CA LEU A 48 -4.72 -5.80 -7.52
C LEU A 48 -5.70 -5.59 -8.68
N TYR A 49 -5.27 -5.79 -9.93
CA TYR A 49 -6.17 -5.75 -11.08
C TYR A 49 -6.92 -7.07 -11.35
N THR A 50 -6.46 -8.20 -10.80
CA THR A 50 -7.03 -9.52 -11.07
C THR A 50 -7.79 -10.13 -9.90
N ALA A 51 -7.59 -9.61 -8.68
CA ALA A 51 -8.15 -10.14 -7.44
C ALA A 51 -9.68 -10.08 -7.39
N SER A 52 -10.31 -9.15 -8.10
CA SER A 52 -11.75 -9.00 -8.14
C SER A 52 -12.22 -8.47 -9.48
N ILE A 53 -13.21 -9.14 -10.07
CA ILE A 53 -13.85 -8.73 -11.34
C ILE A 53 -14.63 -7.42 -11.17
N THR A 54 -15.09 -7.14 -9.94
CA THR A 54 -15.97 -6.00 -9.64
C THR A 54 -15.26 -4.85 -8.94
N SER A 55 -13.97 -5.00 -8.63
CA SER A 55 -13.18 -3.97 -7.94
C SER A 55 -12.25 -3.26 -8.92
N PHE A 56 -12.10 -1.96 -8.73
CA PHE A 56 -11.11 -1.18 -9.46
C PHE A 56 -10.29 -0.36 -8.46
N LEU A 57 -9.05 -0.78 -8.25
CA LEU A 57 -8.08 -0.15 -7.35
C LEU A 57 -7.02 0.55 -8.19
N PRO A 58 -7.24 1.81 -8.62
CA PRO A 58 -6.28 2.53 -9.45
C PRO A 58 -4.99 2.74 -8.68
N HIS A 59 -3.91 2.18 -9.21
CA HIS A 59 -2.59 2.21 -8.59
C HIS A 59 -1.51 2.48 -9.62
N MET A 60 -0.33 2.84 -9.11
CA MET A 60 0.86 2.97 -9.93
C MET A 60 2.10 2.46 -9.22
N ILE A 61 3.03 1.92 -10.00
CA ILE A 61 4.36 1.57 -9.52
C ILE A 61 5.25 2.81 -9.59
N GLY A 62 5.97 3.07 -8.50
CA GLY A 62 6.91 4.18 -8.40
C GLY A 62 6.29 5.53 -8.02
N HIS A 63 7.08 6.57 -8.20
CA HIS A 63 6.84 7.91 -7.65
C HIS A 63 6.51 8.89 -8.76
N HIS A 64 5.28 8.84 -9.24
CA HIS A 64 4.73 9.84 -10.14
C HIS A 64 3.57 10.51 -9.42
N GLU A 65 3.86 11.61 -8.73
CA GLU A 65 2.84 12.35 -8.00
C GLU A 65 1.67 12.69 -8.93
N GLU A 66 0.45 12.58 -8.39
CA GLU A 66 -0.83 13.08 -8.92
C GLU A 66 -1.71 12.15 -9.76
N LYS A 67 -1.26 10.95 -10.20
CA LYS A 67 -2.07 10.15 -11.14
C LYS A 67 -2.92 9.02 -10.53
N ALA A 68 -2.58 8.52 -9.35
CA ALA A 68 -3.34 7.44 -8.71
C ALA A 68 -3.44 7.63 -7.18
N PRO A 69 -4.49 7.12 -6.53
CA PRO A 69 -4.61 7.13 -5.06
C PRO A 69 -3.74 6.08 -4.37
N ILE A 70 -3.29 5.04 -5.07
CA ILE A 70 -2.43 3.98 -4.53
C ILE A 70 -1.07 4.02 -5.25
N HIS A 71 0.00 4.06 -4.47
CA HIS A 71 1.38 4.06 -4.93
C HIS A 71 2.09 2.82 -4.38
N ILE A 72 2.70 2.03 -5.26
CA ILE A 72 3.48 0.84 -4.89
C ILE A 72 4.96 1.16 -5.10
N GLY A 73 5.81 0.96 -4.09
CA GLY A 73 7.23 1.26 -4.21
C GLY A 73 8.12 0.51 -3.24
N TRP A 74 9.40 0.41 -3.60
CA TRP A 74 10.43 -0.25 -2.80
C TRP A 74 11.46 0.71 -2.23
N ASP A 75 11.71 1.82 -2.91
CA ASP A 75 12.56 2.91 -2.43
C ASP A 75 11.70 4.03 -1.85
N TYR A 76 12.02 4.48 -0.64
CA TYR A 76 11.30 5.58 -0.02
C TYR A 76 11.63 6.90 -0.74
N LYS A 77 10.62 7.56 -1.30
CA LYS A 77 10.69 8.99 -1.66
C LYS A 77 9.54 9.73 -1.00
N SER A 78 9.77 10.98 -0.59
CA SER A 78 8.77 11.75 0.15
C SER A 78 7.64 12.20 -0.77
N VAL A 79 6.56 11.43 -0.81
CA VAL A 79 5.27 11.78 -1.41
C VAL A 79 4.31 12.16 -0.29
N SER A 80 3.44 13.15 -0.48
CA SER A 80 2.44 13.58 0.54
C SER A 80 1.31 12.57 0.77
N ASP A 81 1.64 11.33 1.10
CA ASP A 81 0.71 10.24 1.38
C ASP A 81 0.33 10.19 2.87
N ASP A 82 -0.93 9.88 3.14
CA ASP A 82 -1.49 9.87 4.50
C ASP A 82 -1.37 8.51 5.18
N PHE A 83 -1.24 7.45 4.39
CA PHE A 83 -1.43 6.07 4.85
C PHE A 83 -0.38 5.14 4.24
N MET A 84 0.33 4.39 5.08
CA MET A 84 1.30 3.38 4.66
C MET A 84 0.81 1.97 4.97
N ILE A 85 1.01 1.05 4.02
CA ILE A 85 0.97 -0.39 4.21
C ILE A 85 2.39 -0.90 4.00
N ASN A 86 2.99 -1.49 5.03
CA ASN A 86 4.33 -2.07 4.91
C ASN A 86 4.25 -3.57 4.64
N LEU A 87 4.82 -4.00 3.51
CA LEU A 87 4.98 -5.42 3.16
C LEU A 87 6.45 -5.83 3.15
N LYS A 88 7.35 -4.90 3.49
CA LYS A 88 8.78 -5.17 3.61
C LYS A 88 9.07 -5.88 4.91
N SER A 89 10.15 -6.65 4.94
CA SER A 89 10.63 -7.28 6.17
C SER A 89 11.03 -6.26 7.24
N ASP A 90 11.45 -5.06 6.81
CA ASP A 90 11.86 -3.95 7.68
C ASP A 90 11.02 -2.70 7.39
N ILE A 91 10.61 -2.01 8.46
CA ILE A 91 9.86 -0.76 8.36
C ILE A 91 10.83 0.41 8.12
N SER A 92 10.48 1.30 7.18
CA SER A 92 11.23 2.54 6.96
C SER A 92 11.25 3.42 8.22
N PRO A 93 12.39 3.95 8.68
CA PRO A 93 12.46 4.88 9.81
C PRO A 93 11.58 6.13 9.65
N SER A 94 11.23 6.48 8.41
CA SER A 94 10.36 7.62 8.09
C SER A 94 8.87 7.33 8.26
N PHE A 95 8.46 6.17 8.79
CA PHE A 95 7.04 5.79 8.91
C PHE A 95 6.21 6.76 9.77
N SER A 96 6.85 7.49 10.69
CA SER A 96 6.16 8.40 11.62
C SER A 96 5.49 9.60 10.96
N ARG A 97 5.74 9.81 9.66
CA ARG A 97 5.08 10.85 8.85
C ARG A 97 3.65 10.49 8.46
N TYR A 98 3.33 9.20 8.36
CA TYR A 98 2.01 8.75 7.95
C TYR A 98 1.04 8.90 9.11
N LEU A 99 -0.22 9.22 8.81
CA LEU A 99 -1.28 9.26 9.81
C LEU A 99 -1.59 7.85 10.33
N ARG A 100 -1.45 6.84 9.45
CA ARG A 100 -1.68 5.43 9.76
C ARG A 100 -0.64 4.54 9.10
N LEU A 101 -0.26 3.48 9.79
CA LEU A 101 0.55 2.37 9.31
C LEU A 101 -0.22 1.06 9.48
N ILE A 102 -0.26 0.24 8.45
CA ILE A 102 -0.61 -1.18 8.53
C ILE A 102 0.64 -2.02 8.34
N GLU A 103 0.82 -2.98 9.24
CA GLU A 103 1.86 -4.01 9.24
C GLU A 103 1.23 -5.41 9.32
#